data_AF-A0A4Q3JYH9-F1
#
_entry.id   AF-A0A4Q3JYH9-F1
#
_cell.length_a   1.000
_cell.length_b   1.000
_cell.length_c   1.000
_cell.angle_alpha   90.00
_cell.angle_beta   90.00
_cell.angle_gamma   90.00
#
_symmetry.space_group_name_H-M   'P 1'
#
loop_
_entity.id
_entity.type
_entity.pdbx_description
1 polymer ?
#
loop_
_entity_poly.entity_id
_entity_poly.type
_entity_poly.pdbx_seq_one_letter_code
_entity_poly.pdbx_strand_id
1 'polypeptide(L)'
;MATTTTAMTAGATATTAAPTGAAVPRTVASAAAGANVTMASSTVDGLKAKDLSCRAGGGLFAGPTILGGLSKQRTALQGCAKAGEDARVQFDMDGSKLTDVRVAASGPAVARCVADALGQVTVSDRGQCVVTLRVGPD
;
A
#
# COMPACT_ATOMS: atom_id res chain seq x y z
N MET A 1 43.49 -1.24 -33.67
CA MET A 1 42.26 -1.95 -34.06
C MET A 1 42.38 -3.37 -33.52
N ALA A 2 41.68 -3.68 -32.43
CA ALA A 2 41.64 -5.04 -31.88
C ALA A 2 40.18 -5.37 -31.60
N THR A 3 39.66 -6.33 -32.36
CA THR A 3 38.28 -6.77 -32.37
C THR A 3 38.07 -7.85 -31.32
N THR A 4 36.98 -7.66 -30.58
CA THR A 4 36.27 -8.51 -29.62
C THR A 4 36.02 -9.93 -30.13
N THR A 5 35.98 -10.94 -29.23
CA THR A 5 34.98 -12.04 -29.28
C THR A 5 34.74 -12.66 -27.88
N THR A 6 33.51 -12.42 -27.41
CA THR A 6 32.52 -13.11 -26.58
C THR A 6 32.85 -14.36 -25.75
N ALA A 7 32.37 -14.30 -24.51
CA ALA A 7 32.36 -15.30 -23.44
C ALA A 7 31.26 -16.39 -23.55
N MET A 8 31.52 -17.53 -22.92
CA MET A 8 30.52 -18.48 -22.41
C MET A 8 30.87 -18.81 -20.96
N THR A 9 29.90 -18.74 -20.04
CA THR A 9 29.82 -19.71 -18.93
C THR A 9 28.41 -19.80 -18.35
N ALA A 10 28.10 -21.02 -17.93
CA ALA A 10 26.83 -21.54 -17.48
C ALA A 10 26.46 -21.21 -16.02
N GLY A 11 25.16 -21.35 -15.72
CA GLY A 11 24.60 -21.99 -14.52
C GLY A 11 24.99 -21.48 -13.13
N ALA A 12 24.01 -20.92 -12.41
CA ALA A 12 23.99 -20.94 -10.95
C ALA A 12 22.54 -21.03 -10.44
N THR A 13 22.15 -22.23 -10.03
CA THR A 13 21.12 -22.44 -9.01
C THR A 13 21.68 -21.93 -7.69
N ALA A 14 21.10 -20.86 -7.13
CA ALA A 14 21.41 -20.40 -5.79
C ALA A 14 20.22 -20.69 -4.86
N THR A 15 20.38 -21.75 -4.07
CA THR A 15 19.75 -21.90 -2.76
C THR A 15 20.16 -20.71 -1.90
N THR A 16 19.21 -19.85 -1.50
CA THR A 16 19.46 -18.82 -0.48
C THR A 16 18.67 -19.16 0.77
N ALA A 17 19.43 -19.32 1.86
CA ALA A 17 18.99 -19.58 3.21
C ALA A 17 18.00 -18.52 3.73
N ALA A 18 17.05 -18.97 4.55
CA ALA A 18 16.22 -18.10 5.37
C ALA A 18 17.10 -17.34 6.38
N PRO A 19 16.93 -16.02 6.57
CA PRO A 19 17.53 -15.36 7.70
C PRO A 19 16.69 -15.66 8.95
N THR A 20 17.31 -16.35 9.91
CA THR A 20 16.98 -16.22 11.33
C THR A 20 17.27 -14.77 11.72
N GLY A 21 16.23 -13.94 11.84
CA GLY A 21 16.39 -12.50 11.94
C GLY A 21 15.43 -11.89 12.96
N ALA A 22 16.01 -11.16 13.90
CA ALA A 22 15.37 -10.31 14.89
C ALA A 22 14.16 -9.54 14.32
N ALA A 23 13.16 -9.29 15.17
CA ALA A 23 11.97 -8.51 14.86
C ALA A 23 12.33 -7.17 14.19
N VAL A 24 12.35 -7.16 12.85
CA VAL A 24 12.56 -5.97 12.03
C VAL A 24 11.34 -5.07 12.27
N PRO A 25 11.52 -3.77 12.56
CA PRO A 25 10.41 -2.83 12.51
C PRO A 25 9.83 -2.94 11.10
N ARG A 26 8.64 -3.53 10.98
CA ARG A 26 8.01 -3.83 9.68
C ARG A 26 7.67 -2.51 8.99
N THR A 27 8.64 -1.98 8.25
CA THR A 27 8.52 -0.85 7.34
C THR A 27 7.31 -1.12 6.45
N VAL A 28 6.48 -0.09 6.21
CA VAL A 28 5.38 -0.16 5.24
C VAL A 28 5.98 -0.66 3.93
N ALA A 29 5.75 -1.93 3.60
CA ALA A 29 6.46 -2.56 2.51
C ALA A 29 6.11 -1.81 1.21
N SER A 30 7.05 -1.75 0.28
CA SER A 30 6.71 -1.41 -1.09
C SER A 30 5.83 -2.55 -1.60
N ALA A 31 4.51 -2.38 -1.69
CA ALA A 31 3.72 -3.29 -2.49
C ALA A 31 4.24 -3.19 -3.93
N ALA A 32 5.15 -4.09 -4.27
CA ALA A 32 5.81 -4.13 -5.57
C ALA A 32 6.20 -5.56 -5.97
N ALA A 33 6.34 -6.49 -5.03
CA ALA A 33 6.51 -7.90 -5.36
C ALA A 33 5.13 -8.56 -5.57
N GLY A 34 4.63 -8.54 -6.81
CA GLY A 34 3.42 -9.27 -7.21
C GLY A 34 2.10 -8.50 -7.09
N ALA A 35 2.13 -7.16 -7.07
CA ALA A 35 0.93 -6.35 -7.24
C ALA A 35 0.37 -6.52 -8.66
N ASN A 36 -0.93 -6.82 -8.77
CA ASN A 36 -1.63 -6.99 -10.05
C ASN A 36 -2.48 -5.76 -10.42
N VAL A 37 -2.59 -4.79 -9.52
CA VAL A 37 -3.31 -3.52 -9.73
C VAL A 37 -2.42 -2.38 -9.27
N THR A 38 -2.11 -1.45 -10.17
CA THR A 38 -1.31 -0.26 -9.87
C THR A 38 -1.98 0.98 -10.42
N MET A 39 -2.08 2.04 -9.61
CA MET A 39 -2.63 3.34 -10.00
C MET A 39 -1.73 4.46 -9.49
N ALA A 40 -1.26 5.31 -10.41
CA ALA A 40 -0.34 6.38 -10.08
C ALA A 40 -0.99 7.48 -9.22
N SER A 41 -2.18 7.94 -9.60
CA SER A 41 -2.98 8.86 -8.80
C SER A 41 -4.44 8.80 -9.20
N SER A 42 -5.34 9.02 -8.25
CA SER A 42 -6.79 9.02 -8.46
C SER A 42 -7.46 9.88 -7.39
N THR A 43 -8.57 10.51 -7.76
CA THR A 43 -9.43 11.24 -6.82
C THR A 43 -10.81 10.61 -6.86
N VAL A 44 -11.30 10.15 -5.71
CA VAL A 44 -12.62 9.51 -5.58
C VAL A 44 -13.36 10.17 -4.43
N ASP A 45 -14.53 10.76 -4.69
CA ASP A 45 -15.31 11.57 -3.73
C ASP A 45 -14.49 12.65 -3.00
N GLY A 46 -13.49 13.22 -3.67
CA GLY A 46 -12.57 14.21 -3.11
C GLY A 46 -11.46 13.61 -2.24
N LEU A 47 -11.39 12.30 -2.04
CA LEU A 47 -10.24 11.64 -1.45
C LEU A 47 -9.13 11.50 -2.50
N LYS A 48 -7.98 12.14 -2.25
CA LYS A 48 -6.79 12.02 -3.07
C LYS A 48 -6.00 10.79 -2.65
N ALA A 49 -5.84 9.85 -3.56
CA ALA A 49 -5.01 8.67 -3.41
C ALA A 49 -3.95 8.63 -4.50
N LYS A 50 -2.73 8.22 -4.15
CA LYS A 50 -1.62 8.04 -5.09
C LYS A 50 -0.80 6.81 -4.73
N ASP A 51 -0.03 6.34 -5.71
CA ASP A 51 0.83 5.17 -5.58
C ASP A 51 0.08 3.93 -5.06
N LEU A 52 -1.18 3.77 -5.48
CA LEU A 52 -1.95 2.60 -5.07
C LEU A 52 -1.40 1.39 -5.77
N SER A 53 -0.99 0.40 -4.99
CA SER A 53 -0.52 -0.89 -5.45
C SER A 53 -1.20 -1.98 -4.64
N CYS A 54 -2.01 -2.78 -5.31
CA CYS A 54 -2.79 -3.84 -4.71
C CYS A 54 -2.44 -5.20 -5.33
N ARG A 55 -2.35 -6.19 -4.46
CA ARG A 55 -2.35 -7.60 -4.76
C ARG A 55 -3.69 -8.18 -4.32
N ALA A 56 -4.67 -8.21 -5.20
CA ALA A 56 -6.03 -8.63 -4.90
C ALA A 56 -6.60 -9.57 -5.97
N GLY A 57 -7.43 -10.53 -5.56
CA GLY A 57 -8.06 -11.49 -6.47
C GLY A 57 -9.15 -10.91 -7.39
N GLY A 58 -9.59 -9.67 -7.14
CA GLY A 58 -10.73 -9.04 -7.83
C GLY A 58 -10.48 -8.48 -9.24
N GLY A 59 -9.31 -8.70 -9.83
CA GLY A 59 -8.97 -8.20 -11.18
C GLY A 59 -8.86 -6.67 -11.25
N LEU A 60 -9.00 -6.10 -12.46
CA LEU A 60 -8.80 -4.66 -12.72
C LEU A 60 -9.77 -3.74 -11.93
N PHE A 61 -10.93 -4.26 -11.51
CA PHE A 61 -11.95 -3.50 -10.79
C PHE A 61 -11.73 -3.41 -9.28
N ALA A 62 -10.78 -4.16 -8.71
CA ALA A 62 -10.49 -4.11 -7.27
C ALA A 62 -10.04 -2.70 -6.84
N GLY A 63 -9.26 -2.01 -7.69
CA GLY A 63 -8.76 -0.67 -7.40
C GLY A 63 -9.87 0.35 -7.09
N PRO A 64 -10.76 0.66 -8.06
CA PRO A 64 -11.86 1.60 -7.84
C PRO A 64 -12.78 1.24 -6.67
N THR A 65 -13.08 -0.06 -6.47
CA THR A 65 -13.90 -0.53 -5.34
C THR A 65 -13.24 -0.22 -4.00
N ILE A 66 -11.94 -0.46 -3.88
CA ILE A 66 -11.17 -0.16 -2.66
C ILE A 66 -11.12 1.35 -2.42
N LEU A 67 -10.82 2.16 -3.45
CA LEU A 67 -10.88 3.63 -3.30
C LEU A 67 -12.27 4.11 -2.88
N GLY A 68 -13.35 3.54 -3.42
CA GLY A 68 -14.71 3.90 -3.05
C GLY A 68 -15.06 3.51 -1.60
N GLY A 69 -14.49 2.42 -1.08
CA GLY A 69 -14.59 2.07 0.34
C GLY A 69 -13.84 3.06 1.23
N LEU A 70 -12.61 3.44 0.82
CA LEU A 70 -11.77 4.40 1.52
C LEU A 70 -12.37 5.82 1.49
N SER A 71 -13.00 6.22 0.38
CA SER A 71 -13.57 7.56 0.21
C SER A 71 -14.72 7.83 1.18
N LYS A 72 -15.45 6.79 1.63
CA LYS A 72 -16.44 6.91 2.70
C LYS A 72 -15.86 7.36 4.04
N GLN A 73 -14.58 7.10 4.29
CA GLN A 73 -13.88 7.54 5.49
C GLN A 73 -13.12 8.85 5.29
N ARG A 74 -13.31 9.53 4.15
CA ARG A 74 -12.65 10.80 3.84
C ARG A 74 -12.78 11.81 4.97
N THR A 75 -13.97 12.01 5.53
CA THR A 75 -14.18 12.99 6.61
C THR A 75 -13.36 12.68 7.85
N ALA A 76 -13.25 11.39 8.22
CA ALA A 76 -12.41 10.96 9.32
C ALA A 76 -10.92 11.18 9.02
N LEU A 77 -10.48 10.82 7.81
CA LEU A 77 -9.11 11.02 7.32
C LEU A 77 -8.72 12.51 7.25
N GLN A 78 -9.64 13.38 6.84
CA GLN A 78 -9.43 14.83 6.83
C GLN A 78 -9.36 15.42 8.25
N GLY A 79 -9.96 14.77 9.24
CA GLY A 79 -9.81 15.15 10.65
C GLY A 79 -8.48 14.73 11.28
N CYS A 80 -7.72 13.84 10.65
CA CYS A 80 -6.53 13.24 11.26
C CYS A 80 -5.29 14.12 11.26
N ALA A 81 -5.20 15.10 10.36
CA ALA A 81 -4.07 16.00 10.28
C ALA A 81 -4.54 17.46 10.26
N LYS A 82 -3.87 18.33 11.04
CA LYS A 82 -4.19 19.76 11.10
C LYS A 82 -3.70 20.52 9.85
N ALA A 83 -2.59 20.06 9.29
CA ALA A 83 -2.08 20.50 8.00
C ALA A 83 -2.17 19.29 7.06
N GLY A 84 -2.65 19.49 5.83
CA GLY A 84 -2.75 18.41 4.87
C GLY A 84 -1.40 17.70 4.67
N GLU A 85 -1.35 16.39 4.84
CA GLU A 85 -0.15 15.57 4.63
C GLU A 85 -0.46 14.28 3.87
N ASP A 86 0.58 13.65 3.33
CA ASP A 86 0.47 12.37 2.63
C ASP A 86 0.86 11.23 3.57
N ALA A 87 -0.14 10.44 3.99
CA ALA A 87 0.06 9.27 4.81
C ALA A 87 0.12 8.02 3.93
N ARG A 88 1.20 7.26 4.02
CA ARG A 88 1.35 5.99 3.31
C ARG A 88 0.79 4.86 4.16
N VAL A 89 -0.20 4.16 3.63
CA VAL A 89 -0.94 3.13 4.33
C VAL A 89 -0.73 1.79 3.62
N GLN A 90 -0.34 0.78 4.38
CA GLN A 90 -0.42 -0.62 3.99
C GLN A 90 -1.54 -1.29 4.77
N PHE A 91 -2.31 -2.13 4.11
CA PHE A 91 -3.34 -2.93 4.76
C PHE A 91 -3.56 -4.23 4.01
N ASP A 92 -4.00 -5.23 4.75
CA ASP A 92 -4.46 -6.50 4.26
C ASP A 92 -6.00 -6.55 4.35
N MET A 93 -6.64 -7.31 3.48
CA MET A 93 -8.09 -7.41 3.38
C MET A 93 -8.45 -8.89 3.48
N ASP A 94 -9.28 -9.25 4.46
CA ASP A 94 -9.73 -10.63 4.66
C ASP A 94 -11.07 -10.94 3.95
N GLY A 95 -11.65 -9.96 3.25
CA GLY A 95 -12.94 -10.06 2.58
C GLY A 95 -14.12 -9.61 3.44
N SER A 96 -13.85 -9.00 4.59
CA SER A 96 -14.86 -8.33 5.40
C SER A 96 -14.40 -6.95 5.90
N LYS A 97 -13.14 -6.81 6.30
CA LYS A 97 -12.55 -5.55 6.76
C LYS A 97 -11.08 -5.42 6.39
N LEU A 98 -10.53 -4.24 6.68
CA LEU A 98 -9.09 -4.03 6.69
C LEU A 98 -8.45 -4.65 7.94
N THR A 99 -7.33 -5.32 7.73
CA THR A 99 -6.50 -6.01 8.72
C THR A 99 -5.05 -5.61 8.51
N ASP A 100 -4.19 -5.82 9.50
CA ASP A 100 -2.77 -5.43 9.48
C ASP A 100 -2.53 -3.99 8.97
N VAL A 101 -3.39 -3.04 9.38
CA VAL A 101 -3.29 -1.64 8.94
C VAL A 101 -2.03 -1.01 9.52
N ARG A 102 -1.10 -0.63 8.64
CA ARG A 102 0.15 0.04 8.96
C ARG A 102 0.17 1.40 8.29
N VAL A 103 0.38 2.45 9.07
CA VAL A 103 0.41 3.82 8.57
C VAL A 103 1.77 4.44 8.82
N ALA A 104 2.40 4.93 7.77
CA ALA A 104 3.53 5.84 7.84
C ALA A 104 3.03 7.27 7.58
N ALA A 105 3.12 8.11 8.61
CA ALA A 105 2.75 9.53 8.58
C ALA A 105 3.81 10.34 9.34
N SER A 106 3.71 11.67 9.30
CA SER A 106 4.66 12.59 9.94
C SER A 106 4.74 12.43 11.47
N GLY A 107 3.69 11.90 12.09
CA GLY A 107 3.68 11.63 13.53
C GLY A 107 2.77 10.47 13.94
N PRO A 108 3.01 9.89 15.14
CA PRO A 108 2.27 8.72 15.62
C PRO A 108 0.79 9.02 15.91
N ALA A 109 0.44 10.27 16.22
CA ALA A 109 -0.94 10.68 16.42
C ALA A 109 -1.76 10.62 15.11
N VAL A 110 -1.17 11.12 14.02
CA VAL A 110 -1.79 11.06 12.68
C VAL A 110 -1.88 9.61 12.22
N ALA A 111 -0.81 8.84 12.37
CA ALA A 111 -0.78 7.42 12.01
C ALA A 111 -1.88 6.62 12.72
N ARG A 112 -2.08 6.84 14.04
CA ARG A 112 -3.16 6.21 14.81
C ARG A 112 -4.54 6.64 14.33
N CYS A 113 -4.78 7.94 14.14
CA CYS A 113 -6.07 8.43 13.66
C CYS A 113 -6.43 7.82 12.30
N VAL A 114 -5.47 7.77 11.38
CA VAL A 114 -5.67 7.17 10.06
C VAL A 114 -5.96 5.68 10.18
N ALA A 115 -5.22 4.95 11.02
CA ALA A 115 -5.47 3.53 11.26
C ALA A 115 -6.87 3.27 11.84
N ASP A 116 -7.33 4.09 12.79
CA ASP A 116 -8.68 4.01 13.37
C ASP A 116 -9.77 4.28 12.31
N ALA A 117 -9.62 5.35 11.51
CA ALA A 117 -10.54 5.67 10.43
C ALA A 117 -10.64 4.51 9.42
N LEU A 118 -9.51 3.91 9.08
CA LEU A 118 -9.44 2.79 8.15
C LEU A 118 -9.96 1.48 8.75
N GLY A 119 -9.89 1.30 10.06
CA GLY A 119 -10.48 0.15 10.76
C GLY A 119 -12.01 0.06 10.60
N GLN A 120 -12.67 1.16 10.24
CA GLN A 120 -14.11 1.20 9.94
C GLN A 120 -14.45 0.88 8.48
N VAL A 121 -13.44 0.67 7.62
CA VAL A 121 -13.66 0.36 6.21
C VAL A 121 -13.97 -1.12 6.06
N THR A 122 -15.16 -1.41 5.54
CA THR A 122 -15.54 -2.74 5.07
C THR A 122 -15.19 -2.89 3.59
N VAL A 123 -14.46 -3.95 3.27
CA VAL A 123 -14.13 -4.35 1.90
C VAL A 123 -14.48 -5.82 1.73
N SER A 124 -15.19 -6.14 0.64
CA SER A 124 -15.54 -7.54 0.30
C SER A 124 -14.40 -8.27 -0.42
N ASP A 125 -13.36 -7.53 -0.82
CA ASP A 125 -12.19 -8.05 -1.51
C ASP A 125 -11.17 -8.64 -0.55
N ARG A 126 -10.40 -9.62 -1.04
CA ARG A 126 -9.25 -10.19 -0.34
C ARG A 126 -7.95 -9.79 -1.02
N GLY A 127 -6.94 -9.47 -0.23
CA GLY A 127 -5.62 -9.10 -0.77
C GLY A 127 -4.83 -8.19 0.13
N GLN A 128 -3.72 -7.70 -0.39
CA GLN A 128 -2.87 -6.72 0.28
C GLN A 128 -2.76 -5.47 -0.59
N CYS A 129 -2.88 -4.30 0.02
CA CYS A 129 -2.76 -3.03 -0.69
C CYS A 129 -1.84 -2.08 0.05
N VAL A 130 -1.19 -1.23 -0.73
CA VAL A 130 -0.49 -0.06 -0.23
C VAL A 130 -0.97 1.13 -1.03
N VAL A 131 -1.25 2.24 -0.35
CA VAL A 131 -1.74 3.47 -0.96
C VAL A 131 -1.24 4.66 -0.17
N THR A 132 -0.93 5.75 -0.85
CA THR A 132 -0.65 7.03 -0.22
C THR A 132 -1.93 7.87 -0.25
N LEU A 133 -2.45 8.21 0.92
CA LEU A 133 -3.67 9.00 1.09
C LEU A 133 -3.32 10.41 1.55
N ARG A 134 -3.97 11.41 0.95
CA ARG A 134 -3.96 12.75 1.51
C ARG A 134 -4.89 12.80 2.72
N VAL A 135 -4.35 13.16 3.87
CA VAL A 135 -5.05 13.34 5.14
C VAL A 135 -4.96 14.79 5.56
N GLY A 136 -5.94 15.30 6.29
CA GLY A 136 -6.06 16.72 6.61
C GLY A 136 -6.83 17.54 5.55
N PRO A 137 -6.97 18.86 5.76
CA PRO A 137 -7.59 19.77 4.81
C PRO A 137 -6.76 19.90 3.52
N ASP A 138 -7.45 19.98 2.38
CA ASP A 138 -6.88 20.33 1.07
C ASP A 138 -6.41 21.80 1.04
#